data_AF-A0A821N832-F1
#
_entry.id   AF-A0A821N832-F1
#
_cell.length_a   1.000
_cell.length_b   1.000
_cell.length_c   1.000
_cell.angle_alpha   90.00
_cell.angle_beta   90.00
_cell.angle_gamma   90.00
#
_symmetry.space_group_name_H-M   'P 1'
#
loop_
_entity.id
_entity.type
_entity.pdbx_description
1 polymer ?
#
loop_
_entity_poly.entity_id
_entity_poly.type
_entity_poly.pdbx_seq_one_letter_code
_entity_poly.pdbx_strand_id
1 'polypeptide(L)'
;KDEGDRQISRELILNKQTNTRYKITVCTGNKKGAGTDADVFITLYGNLGETTAMKLDSKKKSFETGQKDEFAIESPTVGEIYQILIAHNNKGSAPGWFLDRILIEDLNKNHLYEFPCNRWLAKDEDDKQISRVLFPKQSTDHMIEPAILTSYEVIVYTGDKSGAGTDSKVYITLFGNHGKQTEKIHLKNSNNKDPFERNQTDIFHVQGDYIGELIKLRIEHDNTGRSSGWFLDRIVVTDLNNPTTKYIAICNKWLAKDEGDRQISRELILNKHTSEIKRNNQYKITVFTGKKTGAGTDADVFITLYGNLAETGPIKLESKKNSFEAGKKDEFTIECPNVGELNKILIAHNNKGSAPGWFLDQILIEDVIAHHLYEFPCNRWLSKDEDDKG
;
A
#
# COMPACT_ATOMS: atom_id res chain seq x y z
N LYS A 1 -4.45 -31.58 33.47
CA LYS A 1 -3.37 -31.53 32.46
C LYS A 1 -3.89 -30.64 31.34
N ASP A 2 -3.04 -29.70 30.92
CA ASP A 2 -3.23 -28.66 29.90
C ASP A 2 -3.79 -27.31 30.40
N GLU A 3 -3.06 -26.70 31.33
CA GLU A 3 -2.93 -25.23 31.35
C GLU A 3 -2.00 -24.85 30.18
N GLY A 4 -2.58 -24.46 29.05
CA GLY A 4 -1.81 -24.01 27.89
C GLY A 4 -0.87 -22.87 28.27
N ASP A 5 0.35 -22.89 27.74
CA ASP A 5 1.35 -21.83 27.78
C ASP A 5 0.72 -20.50 27.29
N ARG A 6 0.09 -19.74 28.21
CA ARG A 6 -0.44 -18.41 27.91
C ARG A 6 0.73 -17.44 27.85
N GLN A 7 1.21 -17.21 26.64
CA GLN A 7 2.15 -16.13 26.31
C GLN A 7 1.47 -14.78 26.59
N ILE A 8 2.16 -13.86 27.27
CA ILE A 8 1.68 -12.48 27.46
C ILE A 8 2.30 -11.67 26.33
N SER A 9 1.49 -10.93 25.58
CA SER A 9 1.94 -10.20 24.40
C SER A 9 1.27 -8.83 24.30
N ARG A 10 2.03 -7.84 23.81
CA ARG A 10 1.54 -6.48 23.57
C ARG A 10 1.88 -6.02 22.15
N GLU A 11 0.86 -5.58 21.44
CA GLU A 11 1.03 -4.87 20.18
C GLU A 11 1.42 -3.41 20.46
N LEU A 12 2.55 -2.97 19.90
CA LEU A 12 3.02 -1.59 19.93
C LEU A 12 2.96 -1.04 18.51
N ILE A 13 2.17 0.01 18.31
CA ILE A 13 2.03 0.68 17.01
C ILE A 13 3.09 1.78 16.93
N LEU A 14 3.71 1.93 15.76
CA LEU A 14 4.67 2.99 15.50
C LEU A 14 4.00 4.33 15.82
N ASN A 15 4.69 5.16 16.60
CA ASN A 15 4.17 6.47 16.97
C ASN A 15 4.11 7.40 15.75
N LYS A 16 3.01 7.33 14.99
CA LYS A 16 2.64 8.26 13.91
C LYS A 16 1.37 9.01 14.27
N GLN A 17 1.34 9.71 15.40
CA GLN A 17 0.45 10.87 15.52
C GLN A 17 1.18 12.11 15.02
N THR A 18 1.36 12.19 13.70
CA THR A 18 1.66 13.46 13.05
C THR A 18 0.34 14.09 12.62
N ASN A 19 0.04 15.27 13.18
CA ASN A 19 -1.03 16.09 12.64
C ASN A 19 -0.62 16.58 11.24
N THR A 20 -1.52 16.43 10.29
CA THR A 20 -1.39 16.97 8.95
C THR A 20 -2.31 18.17 8.81
N ARG A 21 -1.80 19.22 8.17
CA ARG A 21 -2.59 20.39 7.81
C ARG A 21 -3.04 20.25 6.37
N TYR A 22 -4.35 20.27 6.16
CA TYR A 22 -4.97 20.25 4.86
C TYR A 22 -5.48 21.64 4.52
N LYS A 23 -5.17 22.12 3.32
CA LYS A 23 -5.84 23.28 2.74
C LYS A 23 -6.94 22.77 1.82
N ILE A 24 -8.19 23.12 2.13
CA ILE A 24 -9.38 22.72 1.38
C ILE A 24 -9.91 23.94 0.64
N THR A 25 -9.94 23.88 -0.68
CA THR A 25 -10.55 24.90 -1.53
C THR A 25 -11.87 24.37 -2.08
N VAL A 26 -12.97 25.02 -1.71
CA VAL A 26 -14.31 24.69 -2.18
C VAL A 26 -14.67 25.60 -3.34
N CYS A 27 -14.98 25.02 -4.50
CA CYS A 27 -15.47 25.77 -5.67
C CYS A 27 -16.98 25.61 -5.78
N THR A 28 -17.73 26.67 -5.44
CA THR A 28 -19.18 26.71 -5.68
C THR A 28 -19.43 27.06 -7.14
N GLY A 29 -20.32 26.33 -7.81
CA GLY A 29 -20.55 26.56 -9.23
C GLY A 29 -21.27 27.88 -9.53
N ASN A 30 -21.23 28.28 -10.80
CA ASN A 30 -21.73 29.59 -11.24
C ASN A 30 -23.20 29.57 -11.72
N LYS A 31 -24.00 28.61 -11.25
CA LYS A 31 -25.43 28.54 -11.59
C LYS A 31 -26.22 29.55 -10.76
N LYS A 32 -27.32 30.07 -11.28
CA LYS A 32 -28.20 30.98 -10.53
C LYS A 32 -28.68 30.30 -9.24
N GLY A 33 -28.41 30.90 -8.08
CA GLY A 33 -28.79 30.34 -6.78
C GLY A 33 -27.90 29.19 -6.29
N ALA A 34 -26.70 29.03 -6.85
CA ALA A 34 -25.79 27.93 -6.51
C ALA A 34 -25.19 28.02 -5.09
N GLY A 35 -25.29 29.16 -4.42
CA GLY A 35 -24.68 29.36 -3.11
C GLY A 35 -25.57 28.90 -1.96
N THR A 36 -24.96 28.61 -0.80
CA THR A 36 -25.67 28.06 0.37
C THR A 36 -25.40 28.84 1.64
N ASP A 37 -26.39 28.91 2.52
CA ASP A 37 -26.28 29.41 3.89
C ASP A 37 -26.25 28.30 4.95
N ALA A 38 -26.21 27.03 4.51
CA ALA A 38 -26.09 25.88 5.40
C ALA A 38 -24.66 25.68 5.90
N ASP A 39 -24.51 25.04 7.06
CA ASP A 39 -23.19 24.63 7.54
C ASP A 39 -22.70 23.43 6.71
N VAL A 40 -21.49 23.54 6.16
CA VAL A 40 -20.85 22.52 5.33
C VAL A 40 -19.83 21.72 6.14
N PHE A 41 -19.80 20.41 5.93
CA PHE A 41 -18.92 19.46 6.63
C PHE A 41 -18.21 18.56 5.63
N ILE A 42 -16.94 18.26 5.91
CA ILE A 42 -16.13 17.35 5.12
C ILE A 42 -15.54 16.23 5.98
N THR A 43 -15.47 15.02 5.44
CA THR A 43 -14.77 13.87 6.02
C THR A 43 -13.77 13.34 5.00
N LEU A 44 -12.53 13.11 5.42
CA LEU A 44 -11.47 12.57 4.56
C LEU A 44 -11.23 11.10 4.88
N TYR A 45 -11.08 10.27 3.83
CA TYR A 45 -10.75 8.85 3.94
C TYR A 45 -9.45 8.58 3.20
N GLY A 46 -8.49 7.94 3.88
CA GLY A 46 -7.22 7.57 3.30
C GLY A 46 -6.68 6.25 3.86
N ASN A 47 -5.55 5.80 3.34
CA ASN A 47 -4.99 4.49 3.68
C ASN A 47 -4.48 4.36 5.14
N LEU A 48 -4.33 5.47 5.87
CA LEU A 48 -3.96 5.47 7.29
C LEU A 48 -5.14 5.73 8.23
N GLY A 49 -6.36 5.93 7.70
CA GLY A 49 -7.57 6.11 8.50
C GLY A 49 -8.53 7.14 7.91
N GLU A 50 -9.43 7.64 8.76
CA GLU A 50 -10.43 8.64 8.42
C GLU A 50 -10.44 9.78 9.43
N THR A 51 -10.88 10.97 9.00
CA THR A 51 -11.14 12.08 9.91
C THR A 51 -12.54 11.95 10.52
N THR A 52 -12.83 12.73 11.56
CA THR A 52 -14.23 13.02 11.90
C THR A 52 -14.83 13.98 10.86
N ALA A 53 -16.15 14.21 10.92
CA ALA A 53 -16.80 15.23 10.12
C ALA A 53 -16.38 16.62 10.60
N MET A 54 -15.60 17.33 9.77
CA MET A 54 -15.02 18.62 10.09
C MET A 54 -15.84 19.73 9.43
N LYS A 55 -16.29 20.70 10.24
CA LYS A 55 -17.04 21.86 9.73
C LYS A 55 -16.12 22.80 8.97
N LEU A 56 -16.51 23.19 7.76
CA LEU A 56 -15.85 24.23 6.97
C LEU A 56 -16.39 25.61 7.38
N ASP A 57 -15.72 26.23 8.34
CA ASP A 57 -16.15 27.52 8.91
C ASP A 57 -15.23 28.68 8.50
N SER A 58 -15.81 29.87 8.33
CA SER A 58 -15.17 31.06 7.79
C SER A 58 -15.72 32.30 8.46
N LYS A 59 -14.85 33.29 8.75
CA LYS A 59 -15.27 34.59 9.32
C LYS A 59 -15.96 35.49 8.28
N LYS A 60 -15.98 35.09 7.01
CA LYS A 60 -16.57 35.82 5.89
C LYS A 60 -17.75 35.02 5.34
N LYS A 61 -18.60 35.67 4.56
CA LYS A 61 -19.63 34.97 3.77
C LYS A 61 -18.92 34.02 2.79
N SER A 62 -19.22 32.73 2.90
CA SER A 62 -18.57 31.66 2.14
C SER A 62 -19.62 30.81 1.44
N PHE A 63 -19.18 30.08 0.41
CA PHE A 63 -20.01 29.25 -0.45
C PHE A 63 -21.01 30.04 -1.30
N GLU A 64 -20.67 31.28 -1.71
CA GLU A 64 -21.51 32.04 -2.63
C GLU A 64 -21.40 31.54 -4.07
N THR A 65 -22.42 31.83 -4.89
CA THR A 65 -22.45 31.45 -6.31
C THR A 65 -21.18 31.91 -7.03
N GLY A 66 -20.47 30.96 -7.65
CA GLY A 66 -19.23 31.20 -8.39
C GLY A 66 -17.99 31.49 -7.51
N GLN A 67 -18.12 31.45 -6.17
CA GLN A 67 -17.02 31.73 -5.26
C GLN A 67 -16.09 30.53 -5.08
N LYS A 68 -14.83 30.83 -4.80
CA LYS A 68 -13.86 29.89 -4.24
C LYS A 68 -13.56 30.28 -2.80
N ASP A 69 -13.71 29.34 -1.89
CA ASP A 69 -13.46 29.53 -0.46
C ASP A 69 -12.37 28.56 0.02
N GLU A 70 -11.45 29.06 0.84
CA GLU A 70 -10.32 28.28 1.35
C GLU A 70 -10.41 28.10 2.86
N PHE A 71 -10.17 26.86 3.32
CA PHE A 71 -10.22 26.45 4.72
C PHE A 71 -8.93 25.70 5.07
N ALA A 72 -8.41 25.93 6.26
CA ALA A 72 -7.30 25.16 6.81
C ALA A 72 -7.83 24.25 7.91
N ILE A 73 -7.55 22.95 7.81
CA ILE A 73 -7.96 21.97 8.80
C ILE A 73 -6.75 21.18 9.28
N GLU A 74 -6.67 20.93 10.58
CA GLU A 74 -5.68 20.05 11.16
C GLU A 74 -6.36 18.77 11.65
N SER A 75 -5.82 17.62 11.26
CA SER A 75 -6.27 16.31 11.73
C SER A 75 -5.07 15.35 11.82
N PRO A 76 -5.21 14.21 12.51
CA PRO A 76 -4.29 13.09 12.29
C PRO A 76 -4.19 12.78 10.79
N THR A 77 -2.98 12.41 10.34
CA THR A 77 -2.78 12.07 8.93
C THR A 77 -3.68 10.91 8.50
N VAL A 78 -4.36 11.07 7.37
CA VAL A 78 -5.10 9.97 6.73
C VAL A 78 -4.27 9.26 5.64
N GLY A 79 -3.04 9.71 5.39
CA GLY A 79 -2.18 9.12 4.36
C GLY A 79 -2.50 9.60 2.94
N GLU A 80 -2.63 8.68 1.99
CA GLU A 80 -3.10 8.93 0.62
C GLU A 80 -4.63 8.99 0.60
N ILE A 81 -5.21 10.10 0.15
CA ILE A 81 -6.66 10.33 0.18
C ILE A 81 -7.30 9.67 -1.03
N TYR A 82 -8.13 8.65 -0.81
CA TYR A 82 -8.85 7.96 -1.89
C TYR A 82 -10.32 8.35 -2.00
N GLN A 83 -10.89 9.02 -0.99
CA GLN A 83 -12.30 9.38 -0.94
C GLN A 83 -12.57 10.53 0.03
N ILE A 84 -13.60 11.34 -0.26
CA ILE A 84 -14.18 12.30 0.69
C ILE A 84 -15.70 12.17 0.78
N LEU A 85 -16.26 12.58 1.92
CA LEU A 85 -17.68 12.84 2.08
C LEU A 85 -17.88 14.34 2.31
N ILE A 86 -18.63 15.00 1.44
CA ILE A 86 -19.06 16.38 1.62
C ILE A 86 -20.56 16.41 1.92
N ALA A 87 -20.98 17.18 2.91
CA ALA A 87 -22.38 17.28 3.33
C ALA A 87 -22.72 18.68 3.87
N HIS A 88 -24.00 19.04 3.89
CA HIS A 88 -24.48 20.22 4.60
C HIS A 88 -25.69 19.90 5.49
N ASN A 89 -25.97 20.75 6.48
CA ASN A 89 -27.05 20.51 7.44
C ASN A 89 -28.44 21.03 7.01
N ASN A 90 -28.55 21.57 5.80
CA ASN A 90 -29.79 22.12 5.24
C ASN A 90 -30.47 23.22 6.08
N LYS A 91 -29.71 23.94 6.91
CA LYS A 91 -30.21 25.13 7.64
C LYS A 91 -30.11 26.38 6.76
N GLY A 92 -30.85 27.41 7.16
CA GLY A 92 -30.87 28.70 6.48
C GLY A 92 -32.06 28.86 5.52
N SER A 93 -32.11 30.04 4.91
CA SER A 93 -33.13 30.48 3.95
C SER A 93 -32.88 29.99 2.53
N ALA A 94 -31.64 29.65 2.18
CA ALA A 94 -31.24 29.16 0.86
C ALA A 94 -30.22 28.00 1.01
N PRO A 95 -30.65 26.83 1.53
CA PRO A 95 -29.73 25.75 1.86
C PRO A 95 -29.22 24.95 0.66
N GLY A 96 -29.89 25.05 -0.50
CA GLY A 96 -29.52 24.33 -1.71
C GLY A 96 -28.16 24.80 -2.24
N TRP A 97 -27.31 23.85 -2.63
CA TRP A 97 -25.93 24.16 -2.98
C TRP A 97 -25.50 23.46 -4.26
N PHE A 98 -25.02 24.20 -5.27
CA PHE A 98 -24.40 23.57 -6.44
C PHE A 98 -22.88 23.55 -6.27
N LEU A 99 -22.35 22.39 -5.91
CA LEU A 99 -20.91 22.18 -5.77
C LEU A 99 -20.30 21.82 -7.13
N ASP A 100 -19.32 22.61 -7.60
CA ASP A 100 -18.54 22.28 -8.78
C ASP A 100 -17.47 21.23 -8.45
N ARG A 101 -16.53 21.57 -7.57
CA ARG A 101 -15.43 20.69 -7.15
C ARG A 101 -14.81 21.10 -5.82
N ILE A 102 -14.07 20.19 -5.21
CA ILE A 102 -13.23 20.44 -4.04
C ILE A 102 -11.77 20.17 -4.39
N LEU A 103 -10.87 21.04 -3.98
CA LEU A 103 -9.43 20.80 -4.04
C LEU A 103 -8.91 20.59 -2.62
N ILE A 104 -8.06 19.58 -2.42
CA ILE A 104 -7.44 19.31 -1.12
C ILE A 104 -5.94 19.25 -1.32
N GLU A 105 -5.22 20.13 -0.64
CA GLU A 105 -3.76 20.15 -0.61
C GLU A 105 -3.28 19.60 0.73
N ASP A 106 -2.54 18.48 0.69
CA ASP A 106 -1.75 18.01 1.84
C ASP A 106 -0.50 18.87 1.95
N LEU A 107 -0.49 19.80 2.90
CA LEU A 107 0.59 20.79 3.04
C LEU A 107 1.90 20.16 3.52
N ASN A 108 1.87 18.94 4.07
CA ASN A 108 3.07 18.23 4.50
C ASN A 108 3.74 17.50 3.33
N LYS A 109 2.96 17.07 2.33
CA LYS A 109 3.44 16.34 1.14
C LYS A 109 3.47 17.18 -0.13
N ASN A 110 2.93 18.41 -0.10
CA ASN A 110 2.76 19.27 -1.26
C ASN A 110 2.01 18.57 -2.42
N HIS A 111 0.98 17.78 -2.08
CA HIS A 111 0.18 17.03 -3.05
C HIS A 111 -1.26 17.56 -3.10
N LEU A 112 -1.78 17.75 -4.32
CA LEU A 112 -3.08 18.34 -4.60
C LEU A 112 -4.04 17.31 -5.19
N TYR A 113 -5.15 17.07 -4.51
CA TYR A 113 -6.25 16.22 -4.96
C TYR A 113 -7.39 17.08 -5.51
N GLU A 114 -7.95 16.73 -6.66
CA GLU A 114 -9.17 17.35 -7.22
C GLU A 114 -10.35 16.38 -7.11
N PHE A 115 -11.45 16.79 -6.48
CA PHE A 115 -12.68 16.01 -6.32
C PHE A 115 -13.82 16.68 -7.09
N PRO A 116 -14.10 16.29 -8.35
CA PRO A 116 -15.19 16.85 -9.13
C PRO A 116 -16.55 16.40 -8.56
N CYS A 117 -17.51 17.31 -8.49
CA CYS A 117 -18.87 17.03 -8.04
C CYS A 117 -19.91 17.37 -9.12
N ASN A 118 -19.96 18.64 -9.55
CA ASN A 118 -20.88 19.17 -10.56
C ASN A 118 -22.37 18.82 -10.35
N ARG A 119 -22.83 18.84 -9.09
CA ARG A 119 -24.17 18.40 -8.69
C ARG A 119 -24.79 19.34 -7.67
N TRP A 120 -26.12 19.36 -7.61
CA TRP A 120 -26.82 20.00 -6.51
C TRP A 120 -26.78 19.10 -5.27
N LEU A 121 -26.55 19.70 -4.11
CA LEU A 121 -26.76 19.14 -2.79
C LEU A 121 -27.92 19.95 -2.19
N ALA A 122 -29.14 19.43 -2.33
CA ALA A 122 -30.37 20.12 -1.99
C ALA A 122 -31.49 19.09 -1.80
N LYS A 123 -32.54 19.41 -1.03
CA LYS A 123 -33.70 18.50 -0.87
C LYS A 123 -34.74 18.63 -1.98
N ASP A 124 -34.72 19.75 -2.69
CA ASP A 124 -35.68 20.16 -3.70
C ASP A 124 -35.10 20.18 -5.12
N GLU A 125 -33.80 19.94 -5.29
CA GLU A 125 -33.13 19.90 -6.60
C GLU A 125 -32.36 18.59 -6.85
N ASP A 126 -32.08 18.33 -8.13
CA ASP A 126 -31.37 17.14 -8.64
C ASP A 126 -31.91 15.82 -8.06
N ASP A 127 -31.11 15.07 -7.31
CA ASP A 127 -31.51 13.78 -6.72
C ASP A 127 -31.96 13.88 -5.26
N LYS A 128 -32.19 15.09 -4.76
CA LYS A 128 -32.70 15.39 -3.40
C LYS A 128 -31.76 14.99 -2.26
N GLN A 129 -30.48 14.76 -2.54
CA GLN A 129 -29.49 14.46 -1.51
C GLN A 129 -28.74 15.72 -1.07
N ILE A 130 -28.38 15.77 0.22
CA ILE A 130 -27.63 16.88 0.86
C ILE A 130 -26.16 16.51 1.16
N SER A 131 -25.71 15.37 0.64
CA SER A 131 -24.37 14.82 0.83
C SER A 131 -23.89 14.06 -0.39
N ARG A 132 -22.57 14.01 -0.60
CA ARG A 132 -21.92 13.28 -1.69
C ARG A 132 -20.65 12.60 -1.20
N VAL A 133 -20.50 11.34 -1.58
CA VAL A 133 -19.20 10.68 -1.61
C VAL A 133 -18.53 11.05 -2.93
N LEU A 134 -17.32 11.61 -2.86
CA LEU A 134 -16.53 12.00 -4.03
C LEU A 134 -15.20 11.24 -4.03
N PHE A 135 -14.76 10.91 -5.22
CA PHE A 135 -13.46 10.27 -5.47
C PHE A 135 -12.54 11.27 -6.17
N PRO A 136 -11.22 11.23 -5.91
CA PRO A 136 -10.32 12.12 -6.59
C PRO A 136 -10.36 11.81 -8.09
N LYS A 137 -10.32 12.86 -8.90
CA LYS A 137 -10.10 12.73 -10.34
C LYS A 137 -8.78 12.00 -10.51
N GLN A 138 -8.81 10.90 -11.27
CA GLN A 138 -7.56 10.28 -11.71
C GLN A 138 -6.82 11.35 -12.51
N SER A 139 -5.66 11.74 -12.00
CA SER A 139 -4.84 12.80 -12.57
C SER A 139 -4.47 12.45 -14.02
N THR A 140 -5.14 13.07 -14.99
CA THR A 140 -4.61 13.28 -16.33
C THR A 140 -3.80 14.58 -16.41
N ASP A 141 -3.71 15.30 -15.30
CA ASP A 141 -3.09 16.61 -15.17
C ASP A 141 -2.22 16.64 -13.90
N HIS A 142 -1.17 15.82 -13.90
CA HIS A 142 0.06 16.27 -13.27
C HIS A 142 0.90 16.85 -14.38
N MET A 143 1.62 17.93 -14.05
CA MET A 143 2.98 18.14 -14.54
C MET A 143 3.57 16.77 -14.88
N ILE A 144 4.07 16.58 -16.09
CA ILE A 144 4.74 15.35 -16.48
C ILE A 144 5.84 15.10 -15.42
N GLU A 145 5.52 14.33 -14.38
CA GLU A 145 6.55 13.53 -13.74
C GLU A 145 7.06 12.70 -14.91
N PRO A 146 8.35 12.85 -15.27
CA PRO A 146 8.90 12.10 -16.38
C PRO A 146 8.51 10.66 -16.15
N ALA A 147 7.81 10.05 -17.12
CA ALA A 147 7.44 8.65 -17.04
C ALA A 147 8.70 7.89 -16.63
N ILE A 148 8.70 7.37 -15.40
CA ILE A 148 9.89 6.73 -14.87
C ILE A 148 10.03 5.46 -15.66
N LEU A 149 10.94 5.46 -16.64
CA LEU A 149 11.22 4.27 -17.41
C LEU A 149 11.90 3.26 -16.48
N THR A 150 11.31 2.08 -16.39
CA THR A 150 11.95 0.92 -15.76
C THR A 150 12.23 -0.14 -16.82
N SER A 151 13.12 -1.05 -16.48
CA SER A 151 13.40 -2.22 -17.30
C SER A 151 12.70 -3.43 -16.69
N TYR A 152 11.99 -4.18 -17.51
CA TYR A 152 11.37 -5.45 -17.13
C TYR A 152 12.12 -6.60 -17.81
N GLU A 153 12.40 -7.65 -17.05
CA GLU A 153 12.77 -8.95 -17.60
C GLU A 153 11.49 -9.77 -17.81
N VAL A 154 11.24 -10.18 -19.04
CA VAL A 154 10.10 -11.03 -19.42
C VAL A 154 10.65 -12.35 -19.90
N ILE A 155 10.40 -13.42 -19.16
CA ILE A 155 10.77 -14.79 -19.52
C ILE A 155 9.52 -15.52 -20.02
N VAL A 156 9.56 -15.98 -21.26
CA VAL A 156 8.47 -16.66 -21.92
C VAL A 156 8.83 -18.13 -22.08
N TYR A 157 7.90 -19.01 -21.68
CA TYR A 157 8.03 -20.46 -21.83
C TYR A 157 7.01 -20.94 -22.86
N THR A 158 7.51 -21.35 -24.03
CA THR A 158 6.69 -22.02 -25.04
C THR A 158 6.58 -23.50 -24.68
N GLY A 159 5.37 -24.05 -24.71
CA GLY A 159 5.16 -25.43 -24.27
C GLY A 159 5.68 -26.48 -25.26
N ASP A 160 5.73 -27.73 -24.80
CA ASP A 160 6.26 -28.88 -25.55
C ASP A 160 5.17 -29.67 -26.31
N LYS A 161 4.31 -28.96 -27.06
CA LYS A 161 3.31 -29.61 -27.94
C LYS A 161 3.79 -29.59 -29.40
N SER A 162 3.35 -30.56 -30.18
CA SER A 162 3.59 -30.56 -31.63
C SER A 162 3.03 -29.28 -32.25
N GLY A 163 3.85 -28.52 -32.98
CA GLY A 163 3.47 -27.23 -33.56
C GLY A 163 3.36 -26.07 -32.57
N ALA A 164 3.89 -26.20 -31.34
CA ALA A 164 3.73 -25.17 -30.30
C ALA A 164 4.41 -23.84 -30.60
N GLY A 165 5.37 -23.78 -31.53
CA GLY A 165 6.13 -22.56 -31.83
C GLY A 165 5.43 -21.63 -32.82
N THR A 166 5.82 -20.35 -32.80
CA THR A 166 5.20 -19.31 -33.64
C THR A 166 6.20 -18.40 -34.33
N ASP A 167 5.93 -18.11 -35.61
CA ASP A 167 6.63 -17.09 -36.40
C ASP A 167 5.99 -15.69 -36.27
N SER A 168 4.86 -15.59 -35.55
CA SER A 168 4.14 -14.33 -35.39
C SER A 168 4.90 -13.35 -34.50
N LYS A 169 4.68 -12.05 -34.70
CA LYS A 169 5.22 -11.04 -33.78
C LYS A 169 4.41 -11.07 -32.49
N VAL A 170 5.10 -11.26 -31.37
CA VAL A 170 4.49 -11.35 -30.04
C VAL A 170 4.67 -10.04 -29.28
N TYR A 171 3.58 -9.58 -28.64
CA TYR A 171 3.53 -8.33 -27.91
C TYR A 171 3.02 -8.56 -26.49
N ILE A 172 3.52 -7.75 -25.56
CA ILE A 172 3.11 -7.74 -24.16
C ILE A 172 2.68 -6.33 -23.74
N THR A 173 1.64 -6.26 -22.92
CA THR A 173 1.25 -5.07 -22.16
C THR A 173 1.18 -5.46 -20.69
N LEU A 174 1.89 -4.73 -19.82
CA LEU A 174 1.88 -4.97 -18.38
C LEU A 174 0.89 -4.01 -17.71
N PHE A 175 0.16 -4.48 -16.71
CA PHE A 175 -0.79 -3.69 -15.94
C PHE A 175 -0.41 -3.73 -14.46
N GLY A 176 -0.30 -2.54 -13.87
CA GLY A 176 0.10 -2.36 -12.48
C GLY A 176 -1.03 -1.85 -11.60
N ASN A 177 -0.71 -1.57 -10.35
CA ASN A 177 -1.65 -1.00 -9.40
C ASN A 177 -2.06 0.43 -9.80
N HIS A 178 -3.19 0.89 -9.22
CA HIS A 178 -3.77 2.20 -9.51
C HIS A 178 -4.12 2.47 -10.99
N GLY A 179 -4.34 1.40 -11.79
CA GLY A 179 -4.81 1.50 -13.17
C GLY A 179 -3.74 1.87 -14.20
N LYS A 180 -2.46 1.89 -13.82
CA LYS A 180 -1.34 2.17 -14.75
C LYS A 180 -1.06 0.95 -15.64
N GLN A 181 -0.62 1.19 -16.87
CA GLN A 181 -0.21 0.14 -17.82
C GLN A 181 0.97 0.63 -18.67
N THR A 182 1.79 -0.29 -19.16
CA THR A 182 2.80 0.04 -20.17
C THR A 182 2.13 0.24 -21.52
N GLU A 183 2.86 0.86 -22.45
CA GLU A 183 2.56 0.71 -23.87
C GLU A 183 2.62 -0.76 -24.32
N LYS A 184 2.13 -1.03 -25.54
CA LYS A 184 2.25 -2.36 -26.18
C LYS A 184 3.69 -2.58 -26.63
N ILE A 185 4.40 -3.48 -25.93
CA ILE A 185 5.82 -3.75 -26.13
C ILE A 185 6.00 -4.95 -27.06
N HIS A 186 6.84 -4.82 -28.09
CA HIS A 186 7.18 -5.93 -28.99
C HIS A 186 8.34 -6.77 -28.44
N LEU A 187 8.11 -8.06 -28.23
CA LEU A 187 9.11 -9.03 -27.75
C LEU A 187 9.97 -9.55 -28.91
N LYS A 188 10.93 -8.75 -29.35
CA LYS A 188 11.76 -9.05 -30.55
C LYS A 188 13.21 -9.45 -30.26
N ASN A 189 13.80 -8.96 -29.17
CA ASN A 189 15.22 -9.12 -28.87
C ASN A 189 15.39 -10.06 -27.69
N SER A 190 15.39 -11.36 -27.95
CA SER A 190 15.59 -12.39 -26.91
C SER A 190 17.06 -12.83 -26.83
N ASN A 191 17.37 -13.70 -25.87
CA ASN A 191 18.63 -14.45 -25.80
C ASN A 191 18.80 -15.48 -26.94
N ASN A 192 17.73 -15.87 -27.61
CA ASN A 192 17.73 -16.76 -28.77
C ASN A 192 17.53 -15.98 -30.08
N LYS A 193 18.15 -16.44 -31.17
CA LYS A 193 18.00 -15.81 -32.51
C LYS A 193 16.62 -15.99 -33.10
N ASP A 194 15.99 -17.11 -32.78
CA ASP A 194 14.66 -17.51 -33.21
C ASP A 194 13.85 -17.80 -31.94
N PRO A 195 13.06 -16.82 -31.46
CA PRO A 195 12.30 -16.95 -30.21
C PRO A 195 10.96 -17.64 -30.43
N PHE A 196 10.38 -18.14 -29.35
CA PHE A 196 9.05 -18.75 -29.30
C PHE A 196 8.95 -20.12 -29.98
N GLU A 197 10.04 -20.87 -30.07
CA GLU A 197 10.05 -22.24 -30.56
C GLU A 197 9.51 -23.23 -29.53
N ARG A 198 9.06 -24.39 -30.01
CA ARG A 198 8.54 -25.48 -29.15
C ARG A 198 9.55 -25.82 -28.05
N ASN A 199 9.06 -25.89 -26.80
CA ASN A 199 9.87 -26.21 -25.61
C ASN A 199 11.06 -25.26 -25.38
N GLN A 200 10.98 -24.03 -25.89
CA GLN A 200 12.00 -23.01 -25.70
C GLN A 200 11.65 -22.08 -24.54
N THR A 201 12.71 -21.54 -23.92
CA THR A 201 12.63 -20.44 -22.96
C THR A 201 13.35 -19.23 -23.53
N ASP A 202 12.63 -18.12 -23.66
CA ASP A 202 13.11 -16.88 -24.23
C ASP A 202 13.07 -15.77 -23.18
N ILE A 203 14.18 -15.04 -23.04
CA ILE A 203 14.38 -13.97 -22.07
C ILE A 203 14.48 -12.65 -22.83
N PHE A 204 13.56 -11.72 -22.53
CA PHE A 204 13.52 -10.39 -23.10
C PHE A 204 13.77 -9.35 -22.01
N HIS A 205 14.61 -8.35 -22.33
CA HIS A 205 14.75 -7.16 -21.51
C HIS A 205 14.06 -6.01 -22.23
N VAL A 206 12.99 -5.48 -21.64
CA VAL A 206 12.16 -4.46 -22.27
C VAL A 206 12.06 -3.22 -21.39
N GLN A 207 11.97 -2.06 -22.01
CA GLN A 207 11.74 -0.80 -21.31
C GLN A 207 10.26 -0.41 -21.41
N GLY A 208 9.73 0.09 -20.32
CA GLY A 208 8.38 0.63 -20.26
C GLY A 208 8.22 1.52 -19.03
N ASP A 209 7.07 2.16 -18.92
CA ASP A 209 6.78 3.01 -17.78
C ASP A 209 6.74 2.20 -16.49
N TYR A 210 7.14 2.83 -15.38
CA TYR A 210 6.95 2.29 -14.05
C TYR A 210 5.48 2.35 -13.68
N ILE A 211 4.87 1.18 -13.57
CA ILE A 211 3.44 1.00 -13.32
C ILE A 211 3.13 0.53 -11.91
N GLY A 212 4.14 0.47 -11.03
CA GLY A 212 4.01 -0.04 -9.67
C GLY A 212 3.92 -1.57 -9.61
N GLU A 213 3.17 -2.10 -8.65
CA GLU A 213 3.05 -3.55 -8.45
C GLU A 213 2.30 -4.20 -9.62
N LEU A 214 2.88 -5.23 -10.23
CA LEU A 214 2.30 -5.91 -11.39
C LEU A 214 1.11 -6.78 -10.97
N ILE A 215 -0.05 -6.57 -11.61
CA ILE A 215 -1.31 -7.27 -11.30
C ILE A 215 -1.66 -8.29 -12.38
N LYS A 216 -1.52 -7.90 -13.65
CA LYS A 216 -1.83 -8.75 -14.80
C LYS A 216 -0.98 -8.33 -16.00
N LEU A 217 -0.97 -9.19 -17.00
CA LEU A 217 -0.41 -8.87 -18.31
C LEU A 217 -1.41 -9.23 -19.41
N ARG A 218 -1.26 -8.59 -20.57
CA ARG A 218 -1.86 -9.04 -21.81
C ARG A 218 -0.76 -9.52 -22.73
N ILE A 219 -0.88 -10.74 -23.24
CA ILE A 219 0.00 -11.32 -24.24
C ILE A 219 -0.79 -11.54 -25.52
N GLU A 220 -0.24 -11.15 -26.66
CA GLU A 220 -0.91 -11.25 -27.96
C GLU A 220 0.08 -11.42 -29.10
N HIS A 221 -0.36 -12.02 -30.21
CA HIS A 221 0.42 -12.11 -31.45
C HIS A 221 -0.36 -11.57 -32.64
N ASP A 222 0.36 -11.16 -33.70
CA ASP A 222 -0.26 -10.55 -34.89
C ASP A 222 -0.78 -11.57 -35.92
N ASN A 223 -0.67 -12.87 -35.62
CA ASN A 223 -1.09 -13.97 -36.47
C ASN A 223 -0.43 -13.97 -37.87
N THR A 224 0.77 -13.42 -37.98
CA THR A 224 1.58 -13.48 -39.21
C THR A 224 2.48 -14.72 -39.24
N GLY A 225 3.13 -14.99 -40.38
CA GLY A 225 4.01 -16.14 -40.56
C GLY A 225 3.31 -17.41 -41.06
N ARG A 226 4.07 -18.49 -41.24
CA ARG A 226 3.55 -19.77 -41.77
C ARG A 226 2.96 -20.64 -40.66
N SER A 227 3.56 -20.60 -39.47
CA SER A 227 3.01 -21.22 -38.26
C SER A 227 2.65 -20.11 -37.26
N SER A 228 1.40 -19.64 -37.33
CA SER A 228 0.97 -18.50 -36.50
C SER A 228 0.40 -18.91 -35.14
N GLY A 229 -0.05 -20.16 -34.99
CA GLY A 229 -0.54 -20.69 -33.72
C GLY A 229 0.60 -20.88 -32.72
N TRP A 230 0.34 -20.58 -31.45
CA TRP A 230 1.35 -20.62 -30.40
C TRP A 230 0.81 -21.30 -29.15
N PHE A 231 1.48 -22.32 -28.63
CA PHE A 231 1.11 -22.91 -27.34
C PHE A 231 1.98 -22.33 -26.23
N LEU A 232 1.43 -21.33 -25.53
CA LEU A 232 2.09 -20.67 -24.41
C LEU A 232 1.89 -21.49 -23.11
N ASP A 233 2.98 -21.89 -22.46
CA ASP A 233 2.93 -22.52 -21.12
C ASP A 233 2.76 -21.43 -20.05
N ARG A 234 3.76 -20.56 -19.87
CA ARG A 234 3.76 -19.53 -18.83
C ARG A 234 4.66 -18.36 -19.18
N ILE A 235 4.47 -17.25 -18.47
CA ILE A 235 5.31 -16.05 -18.51
C ILE A 235 5.74 -15.69 -17.10
N VAL A 236 7.01 -15.33 -16.94
CA VAL A 236 7.56 -14.77 -15.70
C VAL A 236 8.00 -13.33 -15.99
N VAL A 237 7.54 -12.38 -15.19
CA VAL A 237 7.91 -10.97 -15.31
C VAL A 237 8.63 -10.53 -14.03
N THR A 238 9.74 -9.84 -14.19
CA THR A 238 10.50 -9.23 -13.09
C THR A 238 10.67 -7.74 -13.39
N ASP A 239 10.23 -6.87 -12.49
CA ASP A 239 10.63 -5.45 -12.52
C ASP A 239 12.09 -5.37 -12.04
N LEU A 240 13.01 -4.88 -12.87
CA LEU A 240 14.43 -4.84 -12.52
C LEU A 240 14.76 -3.78 -11.46
N ASN A 241 13.83 -2.87 -11.13
CA ASN A 241 13.93 -2.05 -9.92
C ASN A 241 13.67 -2.86 -8.65
N ASN A 242 12.92 -3.96 -8.75
CA ASN A 242 12.67 -4.91 -7.66
C ASN A 242 12.97 -6.36 -8.14
N PRO A 243 14.25 -6.69 -8.40
CA PRO A 243 14.62 -7.94 -9.05
C PRO A 243 14.36 -9.19 -8.20
N THR A 244 13.99 -9.00 -6.93
CA THR A 244 13.64 -10.07 -5.99
C THR A 244 12.21 -10.57 -6.13
N THR A 245 11.34 -9.79 -6.77
CA THR A 245 9.93 -10.15 -6.95
C THR A 245 9.71 -10.64 -8.36
N LYS A 246 9.30 -11.90 -8.50
CA LYS A 246 8.90 -12.48 -9.78
C LYS A 246 7.40 -12.60 -9.83
N TYR A 247 6.81 -12.31 -10.97
CA TYR A 247 5.38 -12.41 -11.21
C TYR A 247 5.14 -13.50 -12.24
N ILE A 248 4.39 -14.54 -11.88
CA ILE A 248 4.19 -15.72 -12.72
C ILE A 248 2.76 -15.75 -13.22
N ALA A 249 2.58 -15.74 -14.54
CA ALA A 249 1.31 -15.99 -15.21
C ALA A 249 1.34 -17.36 -15.88
N ILE A 250 0.44 -18.25 -15.47
CA ILE A 250 0.24 -19.56 -16.11
C ILE A 250 -0.80 -19.39 -17.23
N CYS A 251 -0.49 -19.87 -18.43
CA CYS A 251 -1.39 -19.85 -19.59
C CYS A 251 -1.86 -21.26 -19.95
N ASN A 252 -0.92 -22.15 -20.34
CA ASN A 252 -1.18 -23.51 -20.80
C ASN A 252 -2.28 -23.64 -21.86
N LYS A 253 -2.29 -22.71 -22.83
CA LYS A 253 -3.31 -22.64 -23.88
C LYS A 253 -2.71 -22.27 -25.23
N TRP A 254 -3.38 -22.70 -26.29
CA TRP A 254 -3.14 -22.21 -27.64
C TRP A 254 -3.60 -20.76 -27.77
N LEU A 255 -2.76 -19.93 -28.37
CA LEU A 255 -3.09 -18.64 -28.95
C LEU A 255 -3.05 -18.83 -30.47
N ALA A 256 -4.20 -18.99 -31.09
CA ALA A 256 -4.34 -19.36 -32.50
C ALA A 256 -5.75 -19.00 -32.98
N LYS A 257 -5.97 -18.89 -34.30
CA LYS A 257 -7.32 -18.70 -34.86
C LYS A 257 -8.03 -20.01 -35.21
N ASP A 258 -7.25 -21.05 -35.45
CA ASP A 258 -7.67 -22.38 -35.92
C ASP A 258 -7.58 -23.46 -34.84
N GLU A 259 -6.84 -23.22 -33.76
CA GLU A 259 -6.71 -24.13 -32.62
C GLU A 259 -7.28 -23.56 -31.30
N GLY A 260 -7.50 -24.45 -30.33
CA GLY A 260 -7.92 -24.09 -28.97
C GLY A 260 -9.27 -23.37 -28.93
N ASP A 261 -9.31 -22.22 -28.24
CA ASP A 261 -10.48 -21.35 -28.13
C ASP A 261 -10.52 -20.25 -29.21
N ARG A 262 -9.63 -20.34 -30.22
CA ARG A 262 -9.53 -19.42 -31.36
C ARG A 262 -9.19 -17.97 -31.00
N GLN A 263 -8.59 -17.75 -29.83
CA GLN A 263 -8.12 -16.43 -29.39
C GLN A 263 -6.62 -16.27 -29.63
N ILE A 264 -6.18 -15.11 -30.12
CA ILE A 264 -4.76 -14.75 -30.35
C ILE A 264 -4.20 -13.80 -29.29
N SER A 265 -5.02 -13.46 -28.30
CA SER A 265 -4.71 -12.53 -27.20
C SER A 265 -5.29 -13.07 -25.90
N ARG A 266 -4.57 -12.91 -24.80
CA ARG A 266 -5.02 -13.29 -23.45
C ARG A 266 -4.59 -12.27 -22.43
N GLU A 267 -5.49 -11.94 -21.52
CA GLU A 267 -5.15 -11.32 -20.24
C GLU A 267 -4.89 -12.42 -19.20
N LEU A 268 -3.72 -12.40 -18.59
CA LEU A 268 -3.29 -13.37 -17.60
C LEU A 268 -3.02 -12.65 -16.26
N ILE A 269 -3.63 -13.17 -15.20
CA ILE A 269 -3.36 -12.68 -13.85
C ILE A 269 -1.95 -13.10 -13.44
N LEU A 270 -1.20 -12.16 -12.87
CA LEU A 270 0.14 -12.38 -12.39
C LEU A 270 0.08 -12.79 -10.92
N ASN A 271 0.60 -13.97 -10.61
CA ASN A 271 0.78 -14.40 -9.23
C ASN A 271 2.16 -13.96 -8.74
N LYS A 272 2.19 -13.14 -7.70
CA LYS A 272 3.43 -12.69 -7.07
C LYS A 272 4.12 -13.87 -6.40
N HIS A 273 5.29 -14.22 -6.90
CA HIS A 273 6.20 -15.18 -6.30
C HIS A 273 7.45 -14.42 -5.90
N THR A 274 7.53 -14.03 -4.63
CA THR A 274 8.81 -13.64 -4.05
C THR A 274 9.68 -14.89 -4.12
N SER A 275 10.71 -14.86 -4.96
CA SER A 275 11.79 -15.82 -4.78
C SER A 275 12.30 -15.50 -3.38
N GLU A 276 12.34 -16.48 -2.47
CA GLU A 276 12.96 -16.33 -1.16
C GLU A 276 14.47 -16.11 -1.33
N ILE A 277 14.86 -14.98 -1.90
CA ILE A 277 16.07 -14.32 -1.47
C ILE A 277 15.65 -13.70 -0.16
N LYS A 278 15.83 -14.46 0.93
CA LYS A 278 16.12 -13.88 2.23
C LYS A 278 17.34 -12.98 2.01
N ARG A 279 17.13 -11.72 1.58
CA ARG A 279 18.08 -10.68 1.91
C ARG A 279 17.97 -10.62 3.42
N ASN A 280 18.87 -11.32 4.11
CA ASN A 280 19.01 -11.16 5.55
C ASN A 280 19.20 -9.66 5.75
N ASN A 281 18.15 -9.01 6.24
CA ASN A 281 18.28 -7.70 6.82
C ASN A 281 18.70 -7.90 8.27
N GLN A 282 19.37 -6.90 8.81
CA GLN A 282 19.83 -6.93 10.18
C GLN A 282 19.10 -5.81 10.93
N TYR A 283 18.34 -6.19 11.94
CA TYR A 283 17.72 -5.23 12.85
C TYR A 283 18.43 -5.27 14.19
N LYS A 284 18.85 -4.10 14.66
CA LYS A 284 19.38 -3.91 16.00
C LYS A 284 18.26 -3.45 16.91
N ILE A 285 17.88 -4.29 17.85
CA ILE A 285 16.80 -4.06 18.80
C ILE A 285 17.42 -3.65 20.13
N THR A 286 17.03 -2.49 20.62
CA THR A 286 17.41 -1.98 21.93
C THR A 286 16.19 -1.97 22.84
N VAL A 287 16.26 -2.71 23.93
CA VAL A 287 15.17 -2.84 24.90
C VAL A 287 15.51 -2.07 26.17
N PHE A 288 14.58 -1.24 26.63
CA PHE A 288 14.71 -0.48 27.87
C PHE A 288 13.74 -1.04 28.91
N THR A 289 14.27 -1.71 29.92
CA THR A 289 13.48 -2.18 31.06
C THR A 289 13.38 -1.07 32.10
N GLY A 290 12.18 -0.81 32.59
CA GLY A 290 11.96 0.31 33.50
C GLY A 290 12.61 0.14 34.87
N LYS A 291 12.70 1.25 35.60
CA LYS A 291 13.38 1.32 36.92
C LYS A 291 12.48 0.98 38.11
N LYS A 292 11.24 0.51 37.86
CA LYS A 292 10.31 0.14 38.93
C LYS A 292 10.86 -1.06 39.71
N THR A 293 10.51 -1.15 40.99
CA THR A 293 10.88 -2.31 41.82
C THR A 293 10.27 -3.57 41.21
N GLY A 294 11.09 -4.60 40.97
CA GLY A 294 10.66 -5.86 40.34
C GLY A 294 10.40 -5.77 38.83
N ALA A 295 10.85 -4.70 38.16
CA ALA A 295 10.59 -4.49 36.73
C ALA A 295 11.28 -5.49 35.79
N GLY A 296 12.29 -6.22 36.26
CA GLY A 296 13.04 -7.17 35.45
C GLY A 296 12.31 -8.51 35.29
N THR A 297 12.65 -9.25 34.23
CA THR A 297 12.02 -10.55 33.93
C THR A 297 13.05 -11.65 33.70
N ASP A 298 12.71 -12.85 34.13
CA ASP A 298 13.44 -14.09 33.83
C ASP A 298 12.77 -14.94 32.74
N ALA A 299 11.69 -14.44 32.14
CA ALA A 299 10.98 -15.10 31.05
C ALA A 299 11.74 -14.97 29.72
N ASP A 300 11.51 -15.91 28.80
CA ASP A 300 11.99 -15.74 27.42
C ASP A 300 11.15 -14.66 26.73
N VAL A 301 11.83 -13.67 26.14
CA VAL A 301 11.21 -12.56 25.41
C VAL A 301 11.26 -12.83 23.90
N PHE A 302 10.16 -12.55 23.22
CA PHE A 302 9.97 -12.72 21.79
C PHE A 302 9.47 -11.43 21.17
N ILE A 303 9.93 -11.13 19.96
CA ILE A 303 9.48 -9.99 19.16
C ILE A 303 9.00 -10.45 17.79
N THR A 304 7.95 -9.84 17.28
CA THR A 304 7.53 -9.94 15.87
C THR A 304 7.55 -8.57 15.25
N LEU A 305 8.20 -8.41 14.09
CA LEU A 305 8.21 -7.17 13.34
C LEU A 305 7.14 -7.21 12.24
N TYR A 306 6.42 -6.10 12.08
CA TYR A 306 5.46 -5.90 10.99
C TYR A 306 5.86 -4.65 10.20
N GLY A 307 6.08 -4.83 8.89
CA GLY A 307 6.31 -3.73 7.97
C GLY A 307 5.45 -3.86 6.71
N ASN A 308 5.61 -2.91 5.79
CA ASN A 308 4.82 -2.87 4.55
C ASN A 308 5.21 -3.95 3.53
N LEU A 309 6.36 -4.62 3.68
CA LEU A 309 6.81 -5.68 2.77
C LEU A 309 6.57 -7.09 3.32
N ALA A 310 6.68 -7.29 4.64
CA ALA A 310 6.56 -8.59 5.28
C ALA A 310 6.32 -8.50 6.80
N GLU A 311 6.14 -9.68 7.42
CA GLU A 311 6.23 -9.89 8.86
C GLU A 311 7.27 -10.98 9.18
N THR A 312 7.89 -10.96 10.36
CA THR A 312 8.96 -11.90 10.70
C THR A 312 8.49 -13.20 11.37
N GLY A 313 7.26 -13.23 11.87
CA GLY A 313 6.85 -14.15 12.94
C GLY A 313 7.62 -13.92 14.26
N PRO A 314 7.34 -14.71 15.31
CA PRO A 314 7.98 -14.56 16.62
C PRO A 314 9.46 -14.94 16.58
N ILE A 315 10.34 -13.99 16.89
CA ILE A 315 11.78 -14.17 17.04
C ILE A 315 12.13 -14.07 18.52
N LYS A 316 12.79 -15.08 19.07
CA LYS A 316 13.31 -15.05 20.44
C LYS A 316 14.49 -14.07 20.53
N LEU A 317 14.46 -13.17 21.51
CA LEU A 317 15.61 -12.34 21.85
C LEU A 317 16.55 -13.16 22.73
N GLU A 318 17.72 -13.52 22.20
CA GLU A 318 18.68 -14.38 22.90
C GLU A 318 19.28 -13.68 24.14
N SER A 319 18.71 -13.98 25.29
CA SER A 319 19.10 -13.44 26.59
C SER A 319 20.48 -13.93 27.01
N LYS A 320 21.33 -13.01 27.51
CA LYS A 320 22.51 -13.38 28.30
C LYS A 320 22.12 -13.45 29.78
N LYS A 321 23.04 -13.93 30.62
CA LYS A 321 22.88 -13.86 32.08
C LYS A 321 22.66 -12.39 32.48
N ASN A 322 21.52 -12.09 33.13
CA ASN A 322 21.07 -10.75 33.53
C ASN A 322 20.61 -9.81 32.39
N SER A 323 20.04 -10.34 31.30
CA SER A 323 19.28 -9.53 30.35
C SER A 323 17.89 -9.18 30.89
N PHE A 324 17.35 -8.02 30.50
CA PHE A 324 16.02 -7.53 30.89
C PHE A 324 15.86 -7.23 32.38
N GLU A 325 16.94 -6.78 33.04
CA GLU A 325 16.91 -6.40 34.46
C GLU A 325 16.37 -4.98 34.66
N ALA A 326 15.79 -4.73 35.85
CA ALA A 326 15.24 -3.43 36.20
C ALA A 326 16.25 -2.28 35.96
N GLY A 327 15.84 -1.29 35.17
CA GLY A 327 16.64 -0.12 34.81
C GLY A 327 17.79 -0.37 33.83
N LYS A 328 17.87 -1.56 33.23
CA LYS A 328 18.89 -1.90 32.23
C LYS A 328 18.42 -1.63 30.80
N LYS A 329 19.43 -1.44 29.95
CA LYS A 329 19.33 -1.36 28.50
C LYS A 329 20.03 -2.60 27.94
N ASP A 330 19.32 -3.36 27.13
CA ASP A 330 19.82 -4.56 26.46
C ASP A 330 19.75 -4.40 24.94
N GLU A 331 20.77 -4.88 24.22
CA GLU A 331 20.85 -4.79 22.76
C GLU A 331 20.92 -6.18 22.14
N PHE A 332 20.09 -6.40 21.13
CA PHE A 332 19.97 -7.65 20.39
C PHE A 332 20.10 -7.38 18.89
N THR A 333 20.66 -8.33 18.18
CA THR A 333 20.74 -8.31 16.72
C THR A 333 19.93 -9.47 16.20
N ILE A 334 18.96 -9.20 15.32
CA ILE A 334 18.21 -10.24 14.63
C ILE A 334 18.48 -10.18 13.14
N GLU A 335 18.70 -11.34 12.54
CA GLU A 335 18.78 -11.51 11.09
C GLU A 335 17.47 -12.10 10.60
N CYS A 336 16.73 -11.35 9.81
CA CYS A 336 15.45 -11.77 9.25
C CYS A 336 15.22 -11.11 7.89
N PRO A 337 14.24 -11.56 7.09
CA PRO A 337 13.92 -10.89 5.83
C PRO A 337 13.62 -9.40 6.04
N ASN A 338 13.99 -8.56 5.09
CA ASN A 338 13.61 -7.14 5.11
C ASN A 338 12.07 -7.01 5.15
N VAL A 339 11.54 -6.45 6.24
CA VAL A 339 10.10 -6.20 6.41
C VAL A 339 9.65 -4.85 5.84
N GLY A 340 10.58 -4.05 5.33
CA GLY A 340 10.32 -2.71 4.79
C GLY A 340 10.18 -1.66 5.88
N GLU A 341 9.34 -0.66 5.64
CA GLU A 341 9.02 0.35 6.66
C GLU A 341 8.21 -0.29 7.80
N LEU A 342 8.78 -0.29 9.01
CA LEU A 342 8.09 -0.80 10.20
C LEU A 342 6.89 0.08 10.53
N ASN A 343 5.76 -0.54 10.84
CA ASN A 343 4.56 0.16 11.32
C ASN A 343 4.13 -0.32 12.71
N LYS A 344 4.55 -1.51 13.13
CA LYS A 344 4.07 -2.16 14.34
C LYS A 344 5.02 -3.26 14.78
N ILE A 345 5.06 -3.52 16.08
CA ILE A 345 5.73 -4.70 16.65
C ILE A 345 4.81 -5.41 17.64
N LEU A 346 5.02 -6.71 17.80
CA LEU A 346 4.44 -7.49 18.89
C LEU A 346 5.59 -7.92 19.80
N ILE A 347 5.59 -7.46 21.04
CA ILE A 347 6.55 -7.92 22.07
C ILE A 347 5.82 -8.86 23.01
N ALA A 348 6.44 -9.99 23.36
CA ALA A 348 5.80 -11.02 24.13
C ALA A 348 6.78 -11.78 25.03
N HIS A 349 6.30 -12.39 26.11
CA HIS A 349 7.11 -13.29 26.94
C HIS A 349 6.33 -14.54 27.34
N ASN A 350 7.06 -15.63 27.58
CA ASN A 350 6.46 -16.94 27.89
C ASN A 350 6.07 -17.16 29.36
N ASN A 351 6.18 -16.12 30.19
CA ASN A 351 5.82 -16.15 31.60
C ASN A 351 6.51 -17.27 32.43
N LYS A 352 7.67 -17.76 31.97
CA LYS A 352 8.48 -18.73 32.71
C LYS A 352 9.40 -18.00 33.70
N GLY A 353 9.85 -18.74 34.72
CA GLY A 353 10.76 -18.24 35.74
C GLY A 353 10.07 -17.86 37.04
N SER A 354 10.89 -17.43 38.00
CA SER A 354 10.52 -17.01 39.35
C SER A 354 9.95 -15.58 39.43
N ALA A 355 10.26 -14.72 38.46
CA ALA A 355 9.80 -13.34 38.39
C ALA A 355 9.48 -12.95 36.93
N PRO A 356 8.40 -13.51 36.34
CA PRO A 356 8.12 -13.35 34.91
C PRO A 356 7.55 -11.97 34.53
N GLY A 357 7.02 -11.21 35.50
CA GLY A 357 6.42 -9.90 35.26
C GLY A 357 7.47 -8.89 34.80
N TRP A 358 7.17 -8.13 33.76
CA TRP A 358 8.15 -7.27 33.12
C TRP A 358 7.63 -5.85 32.93
N PHE A 359 8.32 -4.83 33.41
CA PHE A 359 7.97 -3.44 33.09
C PHE A 359 8.83 -2.95 31.92
N LEU A 360 8.23 -2.85 30.74
CA LEU A 360 8.89 -2.37 29.54
C LEU A 360 8.66 -0.85 29.38
N ASP A 361 9.75 -0.07 29.34
CA ASP A 361 9.67 1.37 29.07
C ASP A 361 9.46 1.62 27.57
N GLN A 362 10.38 1.11 26.74
CA GLN A 362 10.37 1.32 25.29
C GLN A 362 11.28 0.33 24.55
N ILE A 363 11.07 0.22 23.24
CA ILE A 363 11.95 -0.52 22.32
C ILE A 363 12.37 0.42 21.19
N LEU A 364 13.67 0.47 20.90
CA LEU A 364 14.21 1.09 19.69
C LEU A 364 14.63 0.00 18.71
N ILE A 365 14.31 0.18 17.44
CA ILE A 365 14.71 -0.75 16.38
C ILE A 365 15.43 0.04 15.30
N GLU A 366 16.69 -0.29 15.05
CA GLU A 366 17.45 0.24 13.94
C GLU A 366 17.46 -0.80 12.81
N ASP A 367 16.97 -0.41 11.63
CA ASP A 367 17.28 -1.11 10.39
C ASP A 367 18.72 -0.75 10.00
N VAL A 368 19.65 -1.70 10.19
CA VAL A 368 21.10 -1.44 10.07
C VAL A 368 21.49 -1.11 8.63
N ILE A 369 20.79 -1.69 7.65
CA ILE A 369 21.10 -1.47 6.23
C ILE A 369 20.48 -0.16 5.75
N ALA A 370 19.24 0.12 6.14
CA ALA A 370 18.56 1.36 5.76
C ALA A 370 18.97 2.57 6.62
N HIS A 371 19.71 2.36 7.70
CA HIS A 371 20.06 3.37 8.71
C HIS A 371 18.84 4.13 9.26
N HIS A 372 17.72 3.43 9.43
CA HIS A 372 16.47 4.01 9.94
C HIS A 372 16.22 3.56 11.36
N LEU A 373 15.93 4.50 12.26
CA LEU A 373 15.62 4.24 13.67
C LEU A 373 14.12 4.40 13.95
N TYR A 374 13.51 3.37 14.52
CA TYR A 374 12.10 3.32 14.92
C TYR A 374 11.98 3.27 16.44
N GLU A 375 11.01 4.00 16.99
CA GLU A 375 10.76 4.08 18.43
C GLU A 375 9.35 3.58 18.78
N PHE A 376 9.29 2.64 19.72
CA PHE A 376 8.06 2.02 20.22
C PHE A 376 7.98 2.19 21.75
N PRO A 377 7.37 3.27 22.26
CA PRO A 377 7.15 3.45 23.69
C PRO A 377 6.08 2.49 24.22
N CYS A 378 6.28 1.95 25.42
CA CYS A 378 5.34 1.01 26.07
C CYS A 378 4.92 1.50 27.47
N ASN A 379 5.89 1.78 28.35
CA ASN A 379 5.74 2.25 29.73
C ASN A 379 4.69 1.48 30.56
N ARG A 380 4.67 0.15 30.47
CA ARG A 380 3.68 -0.70 31.18
C ARG A 380 4.22 -2.05 31.62
N TRP A 381 3.51 -2.66 32.58
CA TRP A 381 3.74 -4.04 32.99
C TRP A 381 3.15 -5.03 31.99
N LEU A 382 4.00 -5.86 31.40
CA LEU A 382 3.64 -7.14 30.81
C LEU A 382 3.67 -8.19 31.92
N SER A 383 2.53 -8.38 32.59
CA SER A 383 2.39 -9.28 33.73
C SER A 383 0.94 -9.67 33.94
N LYS A 384 0.69 -10.90 34.41
CA LYS A 384 -0.66 -11.36 34.76
C LYS A 384 -1.22 -10.67 36.00
N ASP A 385 -0.34 -10.18 36.88
CA ASP A 385 -0.71 -9.76 38.24
C ASP A 385 -0.75 -8.23 38.42
N GLU A 386 -0.30 -7.46 37.42
CA GLU A 386 -0.17 -6.00 37.45
C GLU A 386 -1.11 -5.30 36.45
N ASP A 387 -0.58 -4.67 35.38
CA ASP A 387 -1.34 -3.83 34.44
C ASP A 387 -2.16 -4.63 33.41
N ASP A 388 -1.73 -5.84 33.05
CA ASP A 388 -2.36 -6.70 32.02
C ASP A 388 -3.22 -7.82 32.67
N LYS A 389 -3.97 -7.50 33.73
CA LYS A 389 -4.99 -8.38 34.32
C LYS A 389 -6.08 -8.70 33.30
N GLY A 390 -5.97 -9.86 32.64
CA GLY A 390 -6.93 -10.40 31.68
C GLY A 390 -7.40 -11.80 32.07
#